data_AF-A0A1G7D869-F1
#
_entry.id   AF-A0A1G7D869-F1
#
_cell.length_a   1.000
_cell.length_b   1.000
_cell.length_c   1.000
_cell.angle_alpha   90.00
_cell.angle_beta   90.00
_cell.angle_gamma   90.00
#
_symmetry.space_group_name_H-M   'P 1'
#
loop_
_entity.id
_entity.type
_entity.pdbx_description
1 polymer ?
#
loop_
_entity_poly.entity_id
_entity_poly.type
_entity_poly.pdbx_seq_one_letter_code
_entity_poly.pdbx_strand_id
1 'polypeptide(L)' 'MSTQTENTTQDNGETKNLPTHVAKTRIGYGKKASYERIGVAWENDDGSFYIKLYGTQVVSNFTLYAINTAEAGA' A
#
# COMPACT_ATOMS: atom_id res chain seq x y z
N MET A 1 29.22 18.14 5.52
CA MET A 1 28.48 17.72 6.73
C MET A 1 27.03 17.52 6.30
N SER A 2 26.66 16.29 5.93
CA SER A 2 25.32 15.96 5.45
C SER A 2 24.54 15.33 6.60
N THR A 3 23.54 16.03 7.13
CA THR A 3 22.68 15.49 8.19
C THR A 3 21.71 14.51 7.58
N GLN A 4 21.93 13.21 7.82
CA GLN A 4 20.89 12.19 7.66
C GLN A 4 19.90 12.34 8.82
N THR A 5 18.65 12.66 8.50
CA THR A 5 17.55 12.62 9.46
C THR A 5 17.03 11.18 9.49
N GLU A 6 17.45 10.41 10.48
CA GLU A 6 16.82 9.15 10.84
C GLU A 6 15.43 9.45 11.44
N ASN A 7 14.37 9.19 10.68
CA ASN A 7 13.00 9.28 11.21
C ASN A 7 12.66 7.97 11.90
N THR A 8 12.82 7.95 13.23
CA THR A 8 12.30 6.92 14.11
C THR A 8 10.77 6.94 14.09
N THR A 9 10.15 5.84 13.66
CA THR A 9 8.71 5.60 13.71
C THR A 9 8.24 5.62 15.17
N GLN A 10 7.43 6.61 15.54
CA GLN A 10 6.72 6.61 16.81
C GLN A 10 5.59 5.59 16.75
N ASP A 11 5.76 4.50 17.51
CA ASP A 11 4.73 3.51 17.82
C ASP A 11 3.75 4.10 18.84
N ASN A 12 2.67 4.73 18.35
CA ASN A 12 1.46 4.95 19.12
C ASN A 12 0.49 3.83 18.73
N GLY A 13 0.09 3.01 19.70
CA GLY A 13 -0.60 1.71 19.55
C GLY A 13 -2.00 1.70 18.92
N GLU A 14 -2.29 2.57 17.95
CA GLU A 14 -3.49 2.58 17.11
C GLU A 14 -3.23 2.13 15.65
N THR A 15 -1.96 1.90 15.29
CA THR A 15 -1.52 1.59 13.92
C THR A 15 -1.84 0.16 13.46
N LYS A 16 -2.10 -0.78 14.39
CA LYS A 16 -2.24 -2.21 14.06
C LYS A 16 -3.45 -2.53 13.17
N ASN A 17 -4.46 -1.65 13.13
CA ASN A 17 -5.69 -1.86 12.34
C ASN A 17 -5.67 -1.15 10.97
N LEU A 18 -4.70 -0.26 10.73
CA LEU A 18 -4.62 0.47 9.46
C LEU A 18 -3.96 -0.41 8.39
N PRO A 19 -4.38 -0.31 7.12
CA PRO A 19 -3.70 -1.00 6.04
C PRO A 19 -2.25 -0.56 5.93
N THR A 20 -1.35 -1.49 5.65
CA THR A 20 0.07 -1.19 5.42
C THR A 20 0.35 -0.94 3.93
N HIS A 21 -0.50 -1.45 3.04
CA HIS A 21 -0.30 -1.39 1.59
C HIS A 21 -1.59 -1.07 0.82
N VAL A 22 -1.44 -0.57 -0.40
CA VAL A 22 -2.51 -0.43 -1.39
C VAL A 22 -2.32 -1.40 -2.55
N ALA A 23 -3.39 -2.08 -2.94
CA ALA A 23 -3.41 -2.95 -4.10
C ALA A 23 -3.76 -2.14 -5.35
N LYS A 24 -2.90 -2.17 -6.38
CA LYS A 24 -3.16 -1.49 -7.65
C LYS A 24 -2.98 -2.44 -8.83
N THR A 25 -3.89 -2.38 -9.79
CA THR A 25 -3.77 -3.09 -11.07
C THR A 25 -3.25 -2.15 -12.16
N ARG A 26 -2.51 -2.69 -13.11
CA ARG A 26 -2.04 -1.93 -14.27
C ARG A 26 -3.14 -1.92 -15.33
N ILE A 27 -3.48 -0.74 -15.83
CA ILE A 27 -4.49 -0.56 -16.89
C ILE A 27 -3.84 0.05 -18.12
N GLY A 28 -4.22 -0.48 -19.29
CA GLY A 28 -3.71 -0.04 -20.58
C GLY A 28 -2.37 -0.67 -20.96
N TYR A 29 -1.85 -0.26 -22.12
CA TYR A 29 -0.67 -0.86 -22.74
C TYR A 29 0.39 0.19 -23.10
N GLY A 30 1.65 -0.24 -23.15
CA GLY A 30 2.79 0.60 -23.54
C GLY A 30 3.06 1.77 -22.59
N LYS A 31 3.49 2.91 -23.14
CA LYS A 31 3.91 4.12 -22.40
C LYS A 31 2.76 4.87 -21.71
N LYS A 32 1.50 4.52 -22.02
CA LYS A 32 0.31 5.15 -21.44
C LYS A 32 -0.34 4.31 -20.34
N ALA A 33 0.31 3.22 -19.92
CA ALA A 33 -0.24 2.40 -18.87
C ALA A 33 -0.24 3.17 -17.54
N SER A 34 -1.35 3.08 -16.82
CA SER A 34 -1.54 3.67 -15.50
C SER A 34 -1.78 2.58 -14.46
N TYR A 35 -1.83 2.96 -13.19
CA TYR A 35 -2.15 2.06 -12.09
C TYR A 35 -3.41 2.54 -11.38
N GLU A 36 -4.44 1.72 -11.38
CA GLU A 36 -5.70 1.96 -10.66
C GLU A 36 -5.67 1.23 -9.31
N ARG A 37 -6.11 1.91 -8.24
CA ARG A 37 -6.23 1.30 -6.91
C ARG A 37 -7.50 0.45 -6.85
N ILE A 38 -7.32 -0.83 -6.56
CA ILE A 38 -8.39 -1.84 -6.51
C ILE A 38 -8.65 -2.37 -5.09
N GLY A 39 -7.85 -1.96 -4.11
CA GLY A 39 -8.01 -2.42 -2.74
C GLY A 39 -6.89 -1.96 -1.81
N VAL A 40 -6.88 -2.55 -0.62
CA VAL A 40 -5.88 -2.35 0.42
C VAL A 40 -5.40 -3.68 0.95
N ALA A 41 -4.23 -3.68 1.58
CA ALA A 41 -3.67 -4.88 2.19
C ALA A 41 -3.02 -4.58 3.54
N TRP A 42 -3.01 -5.61 4.38
CA TRP A 42 -2.32 -5.64 5.66
C TRP A 42 -1.25 -6.73 5.59
N GLU A 43 -0.08 -6.40 6.10
CA GLU A 43 1.02 -7.35 6.26
C GLU A 43 0.87 -8.01 7.63
N ASN A 44 0.95 -9.33 7.65
CA ASN A 44 0.92 -10.14 8.85
C ASN A 44 2.34 -10.35 9.40
N ASP A 45 2.44 -10.80 10.65
CA ASP A 45 3.72 -11.04 11.33
C ASP A 45 4.60 -12.11 10.64
N ASP A 46 4.00 -13.00 9.82
CA ASP A 46 4.69 -14.01 9.03
C ASP A 46 5.15 -13.53 7.63
N GLY A 47 4.93 -12.24 7.33
CA GLY A 47 5.21 -11.61 6.04
C GLY A 47 4.16 -11.91 4.96
N SER A 48 3.08 -12.62 5.27
CA SER A 48 1.95 -12.80 4.35
C SER A 48 1.09 -11.53 4.28
N PHE A 49 0.30 -11.40 3.21
CA PHE A 49 -0.60 -10.27 3.03
C PHE A 49 -2.05 -10.72 3.02
N TYR A 50 -2.86 -10.11 3.88
CA TYR A 50 -4.31 -10.13 3.73
C TYR A 50 -4.74 -8.96 2.85
N ILE A 51 -5.52 -9.24 1.80
CA ILE A 51 -5.89 -8.25 0.77
C ILE A 51 -7.41 -8.13 0.73
N LYS A 52 -7.91 -6.89 0.83
CA LYS A 52 -9.32 -6.55 0.67
C LYS A 52 -9.51 -5.73 -0.60
N LEU A 53 -10.15 -6.34 -1.60
CA LEU A 53 -10.53 -5.67 -2.84
C LEU A 53 -11.80 -4.84 -2.66
N TYR A 54 -11.92 -3.77 -3.46
CA TYR A 54 -13.12 -2.96 -3.54
C TYR A 54 -14.19 -3.70 -4.34
N GLY A 55 -15.11 -4.35 -3.64
CA GLY A 55 -16.13 -5.20 -4.26
C GLY A 55 -15.56 -6.50 -4.84
N THR A 56 -16.42 -7.21 -5.57
CA THR A 56 -16.04 -8.46 -6.25
C THR A 56 -15.49 -8.14 -7.62
N GLN A 57 -14.23 -8.48 -7.88
CA GLN A 57 -13.56 -8.20 -9.13
C GLN A 57 -12.87 -9.45 -9.69
N VAL A 58 -12.85 -9.56 -11.02
CA VAL A 58 -11.99 -10.52 -11.73
C VAL A 58 -10.72 -9.78 -12.13
N VAL A 59 -9.60 -10.11 -11.49
CA VAL A 59 -8.30 -9.46 -11.70
C VAL A 59 -7.26 -10.48 -12.17
N SER A 60 -6.38 -10.09 -13.09
CA SER A 60 -5.27 -10.94 -13.54
C SER A 60 -4.05 -10.78 -12.65
N ASN A 61 -3.37 -9.63 -12.73
CA ASN A 61 -2.18 -9.33 -11.96
C ASN A 61 -2.35 -7.96 -11.28
N PHE A 62 -1.86 -7.82 -10.06
CA PHE A 62 -1.82 -6.54 -9.35
C PHE A 62 -0.58 -6.44 -8.48
N THR A 63 -0.30 -5.24 -7.98
CA THR A 63 0.89 -4.93 -7.19
C THR A 63 0.49 -4.29 -5.86
N LEU A 64 1.20 -4.63 -4.79
CA LEU A 64 1.07 -4.00 -3.48
C LEU A 64 2.10 -2.87 -3.37
N TYR A 65 1.65 -1.68 -2.96
CA TYR A 65 2.50 -0.52 -2.70
C TYR A 65 2.39 -0.16 -1.23
N ALA A 66 3.52 -0.03 -0.52
CA ALA A 66 3.54 0.40 0.86
C ALA A 66 2.92 1.80 0.99
N ILE A 67 2.12 2.00 2.04
CA ILE A 67 1.58 3.31 2.38
C ILE A 67 2.64 4.04 3.20
N ASN A 68 3.21 5.09 2.63
CA ASN A 68 3.98 6.04 3.40
C ASN A 68 2.99 6.90 4.19
N THR A 69 3.01 6.82 5.53
CA THR A 69 2.07 7.52 6.43
C THR A 69 2.04 9.04 6.26
N ALA A 70 2.93 9.62 5.46
CA ALA A 70 2.93 11.04 5.07
C ALA A 70 1.75 11.46 4.17
N GLU A 71 1.02 10.54 3.54
CA GLU A 71 -0.05 10.87 2.55
C GLU A 71 -1.48 10.51 3.01
N ALA A 72 -1.67 10.05 4.25
CA ALA A 72 -2.99 9.60 4.74
C ALA A 72 -3.87 10.71 5.37
N GLY A 73 -3.51 11.99 5.18
CA GLY A 73 -4.26 13.12 5.71
C GLY A 73 -4.20 14.33 4.78
N ALA A 74 -5.05 14.31 3.75
CA ALA A 74 -5.41 15.49 2.95
C ALA A 74 -6.89 15.40 2.57
#